data_AF-A0AB39M6U3-F1
#
_entry.id   AF-A0AB39M6U3-F1
#
_cell.length_a   1.000
_cell.length_b   1.000
_cell.length_c   1.000
_cell.angle_alpha   90.00
_cell.angle_beta   90.00
_cell.angle_gamma   90.00
#
_symmetry.space_group_name_H-M   'P 1'
#
loop_
_entity.id
_entity.type
_entity.pdbx_description
1 polymer ?
#
loop_
_entity_poly.entity_id
_entity_poly.type
_entity_poly.pdbx_seq_one_letter_code
_entity_poly.pdbx_strand_id
1 'polypeptide(L)'
;MTTVDDFTFAGAGDEMLAALNHTDTVVRIRPDGRHTTVLTAADGLRNPTAIEVRGDTFYVLDAAYVTAEDPNLLVAGLRYLR
;
A
#
# COMPACT_ATOMS: atom_id res chain seq x y z
N MET A 1 -7.87 8.52 9.00
CA MET A 1 -6.91 7.43 8.72
C MET A 1 -6.04 7.32 9.95
N THR A 2 -6.16 6.24 10.70
CA THR A 2 -5.18 5.89 11.73
C THR A 2 -4.23 4.88 11.08
N THR A 3 -2.97 4.79 11.52
CA THR A 3 -2.06 3.69 11.18
C THR A 3 -1.36 3.72 9.82
N VAL A 4 -1.20 4.90 9.19
CA VAL A 4 -0.27 5.04 8.05
C VAL A 4 1.15 4.83 8.57
N ASP A 5 1.86 3.88 7.97
CA ASP A 5 3.29 3.68 8.23
C ASP A 5 4.10 4.50 7.21
N ASP A 6 3.79 4.29 5.92
CA ASP A 6 4.48 4.95 4.81
C ASP A 6 3.51 5.24 3.64
N PHE A 7 3.94 6.12 2.75
CA PHE A 7 3.21 6.49 1.53
C PHE A 7 4.15 6.87 0.39
N THR A 8 3.64 6.78 -0.84
CA THR A 8 4.34 7.22 -2.04
C THR A 8 3.35 7.83 -3.03
N PHE A 9 3.82 8.63 -3.98
CA PHE A 9 2.98 9.15 -5.07
C PHE A 9 2.78 8.07 -6.14
N ALA A 10 1.54 7.93 -6.63
CA ALA A 10 1.17 6.97 -7.67
C ALA A 10 1.66 7.36 -9.07
N GLY A 11 2.45 8.43 -9.21
CA GLY A 11 2.97 8.94 -10.48
C GLY A 11 3.29 10.44 -10.42
N ALA A 12 3.15 11.14 -11.56
CA ALA A 12 3.46 12.57 -11.67
C ALA A 12 2.38 13.51 -11.10
N GLY A 13 1.29 12.98 -10.53
CA GLY A 13 0.20 13.77 -9.97
C GLY A 13 0.08 13.61 -8.44
N ASP A 14 -0.89 14.28 -7.84
CA ASP A 14 -1.07 14.33 -6.38
C ASP A 14 -1.83 13.13 -5.79
N GLU A 15 -1.91 12.03 -6.55
CA GLU A 15 -2.48 10.79 -6.06
C GLU A 15 -1.43 10.00 -5.28
N MET A 16 -1.80 9.51 -4.11
CA MET A 16 -0.90 8.76 -3.23
C MET A 16 -1.39 7.33 -3.02
N LEU A 17 -0.45 6.43 -2.75
CA LEU A 17 -0.70 5.15 -2.12
C LEU A 17 -0.14 5.18 -0.70
N ALA A 18 -0.88 4.68 0.27
CA ALA A 18 -0.44 4.58 1.65
C ALA A 18 -0.58 3.14 2.16
N ALA A 19 0.47 2.66 2.83
CA ALA A 19 0.50 1.39 3.55
C ALA A 19 -0.03 1.59 4.98
N LEU A 20 -1.06 0.84 5.36
CA LEU A 20 -1.69 0.92 6.68
C LEU A 20 -1.37 -0.35 7.49
N ASN A 21 -0.33 -0.28 8.32
CA ASN A 21 0.31 -1.45 8.94
C ASN A 21 -0.64 -2.29 9.81
N HIS A 22 -1.51 -1.66 10.61
CA HIS A 22 -2.36 -2.35 11.58
C HIS A 22 -3.61 -2.97 10.96
N THR A 23 -3.99 -2.54 9.76
CA THR A 23 -5.19 -3.03 9.06
C THR A 23 -4.87 -3.98 7.91
N ASP A 24 -3.58 -4.19 7.61
CA ASP A 24 -3.13 -4.96 6.45
C ASP A 24 -3.80 -4.47 5.16
N THR A 25 -3.77 -3.15 4.92
CA THR A 25 -4.34 -2.54 3.72
C THR A 25 -3.38 -1.58 3.03
N VAL A 26 -3.53 -1.46 1.71
CA VAL A 26 -3.05 -0.32 0.94
C VAL A 26 -4.25 0.47 0.45
N VAL A 27 -4.18 1.79 0.58
CA VAL A 27 -5.23 2.70 0.15
C VAL A 27 -4.70 3.68 -0.87
N ARG A 28 -5.52 3.98 -1.87
CA ARG A 28 -5.35 5.11 -2.79
C ARG A 28 -5.96 6.34 -2.16
N ILE A 29 -5.24 7.45 -2.17
CA ILE A 29 -5.69 8.75 -1.68
C ILE A 29 -5.70 9.71 -2.86
N ARG A 30 -6.86 10.30 -3.15
CA ARG A 30 -7.01 11.31 -4.20
C ARG A 30 -6.67 12.71 -3.68
N PRO A 31 -6.40 13.68 -4.58
CA PRO A 31 -6.05 15.05 -4.18
C PRO A 31 -7.12 15.76 -3.33
N ASP A 32 -8.38 15.32 -3.42
CA ASP A 32 -9.50 15.80 -2.61
C ASP A 32 -9.55 15.17 -1.20
N GLY A 33 -8.58 14.32 -0.84
CA GLY A 33 -8.49 13.61 0.43
C GLY A 33 -9.36 12.34 0.52
N ARG A 34 -10.15 12.03 -0.51
CA ARG A 34 -10.98 10.81 -0.52
C ARG A 34 -10.08 9.59 -0.72
N HIS A 35 -10.28 8.54 0.08
CA HIS A 35 -9.50 7.31 -0.01
C HIS A 35 -10.34 6.09 -0.41
N THR A 36 -9.69 5.12 -1.05
CA THR A 36 -10.27 3.82 -1.41
C THR A 36 -9.24 2.72 -1.18
N THR A 37 -9.62 1.61 -0.55
CA THR A 37 -8.77 0.42 -0.41
C THR A 37 -8.49 -0.21 -1.77
N VAL A 38 -7.24 -0.55 -2.04
CA VAL A 38 -6.78 -1.16 -3.31
C VAL A 38 -6.10 -2.51 -3.11
N LEU A 39 -5.59 -2.79 -1.91
CA LEU A 39 -5.14 -4.11 -1.47
C LEU A 39 -5.54 -4.35 -0.01
N THR A 40 -5.68 -5.62 0.35
CA THR A 40 -6.07 -6.11 1.67
C THR A 40 -5.21 -7.30 2.09
N ALA A 41 -5.39 -7.78 3.33
CA ALA A 41 -4.83 -9.05 3.79
C ALA A 41 -5.15 -10.24 2.87
N ALA A 42 -6.30 -10.22 2.16
CA ALA A 42 -6.67 -11.28 1.23
C ALA A 42 -5.76 -11.34 -0.01
N ASP A 43 -5.06 -10.24 -0.31
CA ASP A 43 -4.08 -10.14 -1.40
C ASP A 43 -2.68 -10.58 -0.96
N GLY A 44 -2.50 -10.95 0.32
CA GLY A 44 -1.23 -11.38 0.90
C GLY A 44 -0.57 -10.35 1.82
N LEU A 45 -1.25 -9.23 2.11
CA LEU A 45 -0.68 -8.20 2.98
C LEU A 45 -0.49 -8.67 4.42
N ARG A 46 0.71 -8.45 4.98
CA ARG A 46 1.06 -8.75 6.38
C ARG A 46 1.92 -7.65 7.01
N ASN A 47 1.27 -6.75 7.75
CA ASN A 47 1.86 -5.55 8.36
C ASN A 47 2.75 -4.78 7.36
N PRO A 48 2.14 -4.18 6.33
CA PRO A 48 2.88 -3.41 5.33
C PRO A 48 3.53 -2.19 5.99
N THR A 49 4.84 -2.02 5.77
CA THR A 49 5.64 -0.98 6.44
C THR A 49 6.18 0.07 5.48
N ALA A 50 6.41 -0.29 4.21
CA ALA A 50 6.89 0.64 3.20
C ALA A 50 6.22 0.38 1.85
N ILE A 51 6.14 1.40 1.01
CA ILE A 51 5.56 1.31 -0.33
C ILE A 51 6.31 2.18 -1.33
N GLU A 52 6.57 1.66 -2.52
CA GLU A 52 7.25 2.43 -3.56
C GLU A 52 6.69 2.15 -4.96
N VAL A 53 6.65 3.18 -5.80
CA VAL A 53 6.18 3.11 -7.20
C VAL A 53 7.35 3.22 -8.17
N ARG A 54 7.42 2.29 -9.13
CA ARG A 54 8.36 2.33 -10.24
C ARG A 54 7.67 2.01 -11.56
N GLY A 55 7.53 3.02 -12.41
CA GLY A 55 6.73 2.91 -13.65
C GLY A 55 5.27 2.59 -13.31
N ASP A 56 4.71 1.57 -13.95
CA ASP A 56 3.33 1.13 -13.71
C ASP A 56 3.20 0.06 -12.61
N THR A 57 4.22 -0.11 -11.79
CA THR A 57 4.28 -1.13 -10.72
C THR A 57 4.49 -0.45 -9.37
N PHE A 58 3.79 -0.93 -8.35
CA PHE A 58 4.08 -0.59 -6.96
C PHE A 58 4.43 -1.84 -6.16
N TYR A 59 5.32 -1.63 -5.19
CA TYR A 59 5.92 -2.64 -4.34
C TYR A 59 5.51 -2.32 -2.91
N VAL A 60 5.01 -3.32 -2.18
CA VAL A 60 4.66 -3.19 -0.77
C VAL A 60 5.57 -4.10 0.04
N LEU A 61 6.31 -3.52 0.98
CA LEU A 61 7.26 -4.24 1.83
C LEU A 61 6.55 -4.66 3.12
N ASP A 62 6.30 -5.96 3.22
CA ASP A 62 5.55 -6.56 4.31
C ASP A 62 6.52 -7.16 5.31
N ALA A 63 6.69 -6.47 6.44
CA ALA A 63 7.62 -6.91 7.46
C ALA A 63 7.05 -8.07 8.29
N ALA A 64 5.73 -8.23 8.31
CA ALA A 64 5.02 -9.15 9.21
C ALA A 64 5.53 -9.06 10.67
N TYR A 65 5.98 -7.88 11.13
CA TYR A 65 6.80 -7.80 12.33
C TYR A 65 6.03 -8.13 13.62
N VAL A 66 4.68 -8.08 13.58
CA VAL A 66 3.82 -8.47 14.70
C VAL A 66 3.62 -9.98 14.74
N THR A 67 3.47 -10.62 13.58
CA THR A 67 3.11 -12.05 13.48
C THR A 67 4.33 -12.96 13.26
N ALA A 68 5.40 -12.44 12.67
CA ALA A 68 6.52 -13.17 12.09
C ALA A 68 6.10 -14.22 11.03
N GLU A 69 4.93 -14.04 10.42
CA GLU A 69 4.37 -14.97 9.43
C GLU A 69 4.39 -14.37 8.03
N ASP A 70 5.00 -15.10 7.09
CA ASP A 70 5.06 -14.77 5.66
C ASP A 70 5.50 -13.33 5.34
N PRO A 71 6.66 -12.87 5.87
CA PRO A 71 7.23 -11.59 5.43
C PRO A 71 7.54 -11.67 3.93
N ASN A 72 7.01 -10.71 3.17
CA ASN A 72 7.04 -10.79 1.72
C ASN A 72 7.23 -9.41 1.06
N LEU A 73 7.31 -9.42 -0.27
CA LEU A 73 7.27 -8.25 -1.12
C LEU A 73 6.10 -8.43 -2.09
N LEU A 74 5.01 -7.70 -1.86
CA LEU A 74 3.86 -7.74 -2.76
C LEU A 74 4.12 -6.82 -3.95
N VAL A 75 3.96 -7.34 -5.16
CA VAL A 75 4.14 -6.60 -6.41
C VAL A 75 2.80 -6.49 -7.13
N ALA A 76 2.34 -5.26 -7.36
CA ALA A 76 1.07 -4.99 -8.02
C ALA A 76 1.19 -3.87 -9.06
N GLY A 77 0.23 -3.81 -9.99
CA GLY A 77 0.23 -2.80 -11.05
C GLY A 77 -0.63 -1.57 -10.72
N LEU A 78 -0.30 -0.38 -11.22
CA LEU A 78 -1.16 0.79 -11.06
C LEU A 78 -2.51 0.67 -11.79
N ARG A 79 -2.66 -0.33 -12.67
CA ARG A 79 -3.97 -0.69 -13.26
C ARG A 79 -5.03 -1.02 -12.20
N TYR A 80 -4.64 -1.44 -11.00
CA TYR A 80 -5.54 -1.67 -9.87
C TYR A 80 -6.12 -0.36 -9.29
N LEU A 81 -5.63 0.80 -9.74
CA LEU A 81 -6.15 2.12 -9.34
C LEU A 81 -7.24 2.64 -10.28
N ARG A 82 -7.56 1.94 -11.38
CA ARG A 82 -8.61 2.38 -12.30
C ARG A 82 -10.00 2.08 -11.77
#